data_AF-A0A3M1PVG2-F1
#
_entry.id   AF-A0A3M1PVG2-F1
#
_cell.length_a   1.000
_cell.length_b   1.000
_cell.length_c   1.000
_cell.angle_alpha   90.00
_cell.angle_beta   90.00
_cell.angle_gamma   90.00
#
_symmetry.space_group_name_H-M   'P 1'
#
loop_
_entity.id
_entity.type
_entity.pdbx_description
1 polymer ?
#
loop_
_entity_poly.entity_id
_entity_poly.type
_entity_poly.pdbx_seq_one_letter_code
_entity_poly.pdbx_strand_id
1 'polypeptide(L)'
;MGPVRRRGRRGRRRARRAALRARFPRVVRRPRARDASRGQTMHEPMKAMRIQAGRPVVTGPARVGTLVLLGLLLSACAAQERDAGGVRVDRYVVRGLVVALPDPDTPGSELLVRHEPIPDYRNRDGKVIGMAEMVMPFPLAEGVSLDGIRVGDKVELAFEVSWRPRIDLRVTAIRKLSPETVLRLGLPVVPPHGNEPPGPVSGVPADEAPASAAGSR
;
A
#
# COMPACT_ATOMS: atom_id res chain seq x y z
N MET A 1 67.76 -10.65 38.23
CA MET A 1 66.32 -10.35 38.40
C MET A 1 66.18 -8.86 38.71
N GLY A 2 65.66 -8.06 37.77
CA GLY A 2 65.49 -6.62 37.93
C GLY A 2 64.03 -6.20 37.73
N PRO A 3 63.53 -5.15 38.42
CA PRO A 3 62.13 -4.77 38.38
C PRO A 3 61.79 -4.00 37.09
N VAL A 4 60.87 -4.55 36.30
CA VAL A 4 60.32 -3.91 35.10
C VAL A 4 59.27 -2.86 35.51
N ARG A 5 59.63 -1.57 35.41
CA ARG A 5 58.73 -0.44 35.66
C ARG A 5 57.74 -0.26 34.50
N ARG A 6 56.46 -0.61 34.70
CA ARG A 6 55.35 -0.30 33.78
C ARG A 6 54.92 1.17 33.92
N ARG A 7 55.42 2.05 33.04
CA ARG A 7 54.95 3.43 32.91
C ARG A 7 53.71 3.52 31.98
N GLY A 8 52.60 3.96 32.59
CA GLY A 8 51.57 4.87 32.07
C GLY A 8 51.16 4.84 30.59
N ARG A 9 50.00 4.21 30.29
CA ARG A 9 49.24 4.40 29.03
C ARG A 9 47.79 4.88 29.26
N ARG A 10 47.51 5.64 30.34
CA ARG A 10 46.16 6.13 30.69
C ARG A 10 45.79 7.54 30.19
N GLY A 11 46.65 8.24 29.44
CA GLY A 11 46.44 9.67 29.14
C GLY A 11 45.77 10.04 27.80
N ARG A 12 45.71 9.16 26.79
CA ARG A 12 45.46 9.62 25.40
C ARG A 12 44.01 9.54 24.88
N ARG A 13 43.03 9.11 25.67
CA ARG A 13 41.63 8.97 25.20
C ARG A 13 40.69 10.14 25.53
N ARG A 14 41.13 11.17 26.27
CA ARG A 14 40.26 12.32 26.61
C ARG A 14 40.39 13.54 25.71
N ALA A 15 41.44 13.66 24.89
CA ALA A 15 41.67 14.86 24.08
C ALA A 15 40.89 14.91 22.75
N ARG A 16 40.28 13.82 22.28
CA ARG A 16 39.58 13.78 20.97
C ARG A 16 38.07 14.04 21.01
N ARG A 17 37.47 14.22 22.19
CA ARG A 17 36.03 14.52 22.31
C ARG A 17 35.68 16.02 22.41
N ALA A 18 36.68 16.91 22.49
CA ALA A 18 36.44 18.35 22.65
C ALA A 18 36.36 19.15 21.32
N ALA A 19 36.84 18.61 20.21
CA ALA A 19 37.03 19.38 18.97
C ALA A 19 35.88 19.31 17.93
N LEU A 20 34.76 18.64 18.24
CA LEU A 20 33.66 18.41 17.28
C LEU A 20 32.30 18.97 17.77
N ARG A 21 32.33 20.03 18.58
CA ARG A 21 31.11 20.72 19.08
C ARG A 21 30.93 22.16 18.61
N ALA A 22 31.75 22.64 17.67
CA ALA A 22 31.80 24.05 17.30
C ALA A 22 31.20 24.42 15.92
N ARG A 23 30.35 23.58 15.30
CA ARG A 23 29.87 23.83 13.91
C ARG A 23 28.38 23.65 13.63
N PHE A 24 27.52 23.58 14.64
CA PHE A 24 26.08 23.59 14.40
C PHE A 24 25.44 24.83 15.02
N PRO A 25 24.88 25.75 14.21
CA PRO A 25 24.09 26.86 14.74
C PRO A 25 22.89 26.30 15.51
N ARG A 26 22.67 26.80 16.72
CA ARG A 26 21.49 26.50 17.53
C ARG A 26 20.25 26.88 16.72
N VAL A 27 19.54 25.88 16.19
CA VAL A 27 18.19 26.07 15.66
C VAL A 27 17.30 26.38 16.85
N VAL A 28 16.95 27.66 17.00
CA VAL A 28 15.97 28.16 17.96
C VAL A 28 14.62 27.54 17.59
N ARG A 29 14.21 26.50 18.32
CA ARG A 29 12.86 25.93 18.22
C ARG A 29 11.87 27.01 18.68
N ARG A 30 11.16 27.62 17.72
CA ARG A 30 10.00 28.46 18.03
C ARG A 30 8.93 27.59 18.68
N PRO A 31 8.31 28.03 19.79
CA PRO A 31 7.18 27.33 20.38
C PRO A 31 6.01 27.33 19.39
N ARG A 32 5.55 26.13 19.00
CA ARG A 32 4.31 25.94 18.25
C ARG A 32 3.15 26.37 19.14
N ALA A 33 2.45 27.42 18.75
CA ALA A 33 1.17 27.79 19.31
C ALA A 33 0.23 26.57 19.22
N ARG A 34 -0.30 26.16 20.37
CA ARG A 34 -1.39 25.20 20.47
C ARG A 34 -2.63 25.89 19.92
N ASP A 35 -3.05 25.49 18.73
CA ASP A 35 -4.36 25.87 18.22
C ASP A 35 -5.41 25.00 18.90
N ALA A 36 -6.16 25.64 19.79
CA ALA A 36 -7.32 25.08 20.47
C ALA A 36 -8.56 25.35 19.61
N SER A 37 -8.79 24.51 18.60
CA SER A 37 -10.06 24.45 17.88
C SER A 37 -10.67 23.06 18.09
N ARG A 38 -11.47 22.88 19.13
CA ARG A 38 -12.92 23.15 19.17
C ARG A 38 -13.68 22.09 18.38
N GLY A 39 -14.38 21.25 19.13
CA GLY A 39 -15.12 20.11 18.63
C GLY A 39 -16.25 20.47 17.68
N GLN A 40 -16.53 19.54 16.78
CA GLN A 40 -17.85 19.37 16.17
C GLN A 40 -18.19 17.88 16.21
N THR A 41 -18.96 17.53 17.22
CA THR A 41 -19.90 16.42 17.19
C THR A 41 -20.96 16.72 16.13
N MET A 42 -21.03 15.91 15.08
CA MET A 42 -22.23 15.80 14.25
C MET A 42 -22.62 14.34 14.21
N HIS A 43 -23.47 13.97 15.16
CA HIS A 43 -24.39 12.84 15.03
C HIS A 43 -25.35 13.18 13.90
N GLU A 44 -25.30 12.47 12.78
CA GLU A 44 -26.41 12.42 11.84
C GLU A 44 -27.03 11.01 11.86
N PRO A 45 -28.34 10.87 12.17
CA PRO A 45 -29.03 9.60 12.03
C PRO A 45 -29.34 9.34 10.56
N MET A 46 -28.68 8.33 9.97
CA MET A 46 -29.04 7.85 8.64
C MET A 46 -30.49 7.37 8.63
N LYS A 47 -31.31 8.09 7.87
CA LYS A 47 -32.69 7.74 7.53
C LYS A 47 -32.74 6.34 6.91
N ALA A 48 -33.58 5.50 7.50
CA ALA A 48 -33.95 4.19 6.96
C ALA A 48 -34.57 4.35 5.56
N MET A 49 -33.82 3.97 4.53
CA MET A 49 -34.34 3.90 3.17
C MET A 49 -35.04 2.56 2.97
N ARG A 50 -36.38 2.61 2.93
CA ARG A 50 -37.26 1.50 2.58
C ARG A 50 -37.02 1.09 1.12
N ILE A 51 -36.57 -0.14 0.90
CA ILE A 51 -36.51 -0.77 -0.42
C ILE A 51 -37.91 -1.29 -0.76
N GLN A 52 -38.54 -0.70 -1.78
CA GLN A 52 -39.76 -1.23 -2.40
C GLN A 52 -39.42 -2.46 -3.23
N ALA A 53 -39.93 -3.63 -2.83
CA ALA A 53 -39.89 -4.84 -3.63
C ALA A 53 -40.96 -4.77 -4.74
N GLY A 54 -40.53 -4.46 -5.97
CA GLY A 54 -41.33 -4.65 -7.17
C GLY A 54 -41.37 -6.13 -7.54
N ARG A 55 -42.55 -6.74 -7.52
CA ARG A 55 -42.80 -8.12 -7.97
C ARG A 55 -43.02 -8.11 -9.48
N PRO A 56 -42.26 -8.85 -10.30
CA PRO A 56 -42.69 -9.15 -11.65
C PRO A 56 -43.74 -10.27 -11.63
N VAL A 57 -44.95 -9.93 -12.08
CA VAL A 57 -45.98 -10.88 -12.49
C VAL A 57 -45.62 -11.35 -13.89
N VAL A 58 -45.32 -12.64 -14.06
CA VAL A 58 -45.23 -13.28 -15.38
C VAL A 58 -46.22 -14.44 -15.36
N THR A 59 -47.33 -14.24 -16.06
CA THR A 59 -48.42 -15.19 -16.23
C THR A 59 -48.42 -15.68 -17.67
N GLY A 60 -48.36 -17.00 -17.87
CA GLY A 60 -48.86 -17.69 -19.07
C GLY A 60 -47.83 -18.29 -20.01
N PRO A 61 -48.28 -19.17 -20.94
CA PRO A 61 -48.73 -20.51 -20.57
C PRO A 61 -47.91 -21.63 -21.23
N ALA A 62 -48.11 -22.83 -20.68
CA ALA A 62 -47.57 -24.11 -21.09
C ALA A 62 -47.62 -24.35 -22.61
N ARG A 63 -46.49 -24.83 -23.15
CA ARG A 63 -46.47 -25.76 -24.27
C ARG A 63 -45.61 -26.96 -23.90
N VAL A 64 -46.31 -28.05 -23.62
CA VAL A 64 -45.79 -29.42 -23.57
C VAL A 64 -45.44 -29.82 -25.01
N GLY A 65 -44.19 -30.21 -25.25
CA GLY A 65 -43.71 -30.60 -26.57
C GLY A 65 -42.27 -31.11 -26.56
N THR A 66 -42.11 -32.38 -26.20
CA THR A 66 -41.17 -33.36 -26.78
C THR A 66 -39.80 -32.85 -27.27
N LEU A 67 -38.76 -32.96 -26.44
CA LEU A 67 -37.37 -33.19 -26.87
C LEU A 67 -36.51 -33.72 -25.70
N VAL A 68 -36.70 -35.01 -25.41
CA VAL A 68 -35.84 -35.82 -24.55
C VAL A 68 -34.64 -36.27 -25.41
N LEU A 69 -33.54 -35.50 -25.43
CA LEU A 69 -32.13 -35.97 -25.54
C LEU A 69 -31.07 -34.83 -25.72
N LEU A 70 -31.36 -33.59 -25.33
CA LEU A 70 -30.40 -32.47 -25.41
C LEU A 70 -30.35 -31.66 -24.10
N GLY A 71 -30.42 -32.35 -22.97
CA GLY A 71 -30.58 -31.76 -21.64
C GLY A 71 -29.33 -31.71 -20.74
N LEU A 72 -28.15 -32.09 -21.25
CA LEU A 72 -26.94 -32.30 -20.42
C LEU A 72 -25.77 -31.32 -20.69
N LEU A 73 -25.94 -30.30 -21.54
CA LEU A 73 -24.86 -29.37 -21.91
C LEU A 73 -25.07 -27.90 -21.51
N LEU A 74 -26.18 -27.55 -20.83
CA LEU A 74 -26.51 -26.15 -20.53
C LEU A 74 -26.44 -25.78 -19.03
N SER A 75 -26.09 -26.71 -18.15
CA SER A 75 -26.06 -26.47 -16.69
C SER A 75 -24.64 -26.48 -16.09
N ALA A 76 -23.63 -26.08 -16.88
CA ALA A 76 -22.26 -25.87 -16.41
C ALA A 76 -21.81 -24.40 -16.46
N CYS A 77 -22.69 -23.48 -16.88
CA CYS A 77 -22.34 -22.07 -17.01
C CYS A 77 -22.77 -21.28 -15.77
N ALA A 78 -21.75 -20.83 -15.05
CA ALA A 78 -21.75 -19.63 -14.21
C ALA A 78 -22.57 -19.71 -12.92
N ALA A 79 -22.21 -20.66 -12.05
CA ALA A 79 -22.07 -20.29 -10.64
C ALA A 79 -20.87 -19.34 -10.52
N GLN A 80 -21.05 -18.11 -11.01
CA GLN A 80 -20.19 -16.99 -10.66
C GLN A 80 -20.45 -16.79 -9.17
N GLU A 81 -19.57 -17.37 -8.34
CA GLU A 81 -19.51 -17.13 -6.90
C GLU A 81 -19.58 -15.61 -6.71
N ARG A 82 -20.79 -15.13 -6.41
CA ARG A 82 -20.98 -13.81 -5.87
C ARG A 82 -20.30 -13.88 -4.52
N ASP A 83 -19.07 -13.41 -4.48
CA ASP A 83 -18.28 -13.19 -3.28
C ASP A 83 -19.23 -12.60 -2.21
N ALA A 84 -19.62 -13.45 -1.27
CA ALA A 84 -20.70 -13.19 -0.34
C ALA A 84 -20.20 -12.24 0.75
N GLY A 85 -19.93 -10.99 0.38
CA GLY A 85 -19.53 -9.92 1.30
C GLY A 85 -18.25 -10.19 2.12
N GLY A 86 -17.47 -11.22 1.80
CA GLY A 86 -16.23 -11.57 2.48
C GLY A 86 -15.18 -10.47 2.39
N VAL A 87 -14.25 -10.46 3.34
CA VAL A 87 -13.05 -9.64 3.23
C VAL A 87 -12.22 -10.17 2.06
N ARG A 88 -12.18 -9.43 0.95
CA ARG A 88 -11.30 -9.78 -0.16
C ARG A 88 -9.85 -9.58 0.25
N VAL A 89 -9.06 -10.65 0.10
CA VAL A 89 -7.62 -10.67 0.32
C VAL A 89 -6.94 -11.00 -1.00
N ASP A 90 -6.24 -10.02 -1.58
CA ASP A 90 -5.43 -10.24 -2.77
C ASP A 90 -4.02 -10.67 -2.35
N ARG A 91 -3.42 -11.62 -3.07
CA ARG A 91 -2.09 -12.17 -2.78
C ARG A 91 -1.15 -11.93 -3.94
N TYR A 92 0.08 -11.55 -3.63
CA TYR A 92 1.09 -11.23 -4.63
C TYR A 92 2.43 -11.82 -4.22
N VAL A 93 3.20 -12.26 -5.22
CA VAL A 93 4.61 -12.61 -5.07
C VAL A 93 5.41 -11.66 -5.94
N VAL A 94 6.32 -10.91 -5.33
CA VAL A 94 7.12 -9.90 -6.04
C VAL A 94 8.58 -10.01 -5.60
N ARG A 95 9.48 -9.66 -6.51
CA ARG A 95 10.92 -9.55 -6.22
C ARG A 95 11.29 -8.11 -6.02
N GLY A 96 12.33 -7.85 -5.24
CA GLY A 96 12.77 -6.49 -5.01
C GLY A 96 14.15 -6.39 -4.39
N LEU A 97 14.58 -5.15 -4.20
CA LEU A 97 15.82 -4.78 -3.52
C LEU A 97 15.48 -4.16 -2.16
N VAL A 98 16.08 -4.68 -1.09
CA VAL A 98 15.90 -4.12 0.26
C VAL A 98 16.58 -2.76 0.35
N VAL A 99 15.80 -1.72 0.64
CA VAL A 99 16.27 -0.33 0.77
C VAL A 99 16.51 0.04 2.23
N ALA A 100 15.64 -0.42 3.13
CA ALA A 100 15.78 -0.23 4.57
C ALA A 100 15.14 -1.42 5.32
N LEU A 101 15.67 -1.71 6.51
CA LEU A 101 15.08 -2.68 7.44
C LEU A 101 14.33 -1.92 8.55
N PRO A 102 13.36 -2.57 9.23
CA PRO A 102 12.82 -2.05 10.47
C PRO A 102 13.95 -1.77 11.48
N ASP A 103 13.91 -0.58 12.06
CA ASP A 103 14.81 -0.12 13.10
C ASP A 103 14.21 -0.46 14.49
N PRO A 104 14.85 -1.33 15.28
CA PRO A 104 14.35 -1.71 16.61
C PRO A 104 14.28 -0.52 17.58
N ASP A 105 15.06 0.54 17.36
CA ASP A 105 15.04 1.75 18.19
C ASP A 105 13.93 2.73 17.78
N THR A 106 13.28 2.50 16.63
CA THR A 106 12.24 3.37 16.07
C THR A 106 10.94 2.58 15.81
N PRO A 107 10.01 2.51 16.78
CA PRO A 107 8.73 1.83 16.61
C PRO A 107 7.95 2.36 15.40
N GLY A 108 7.40 1.46 14.59
CA GLY A 108 6.68 1.80 13.36
C GLY A 108 7.57 2.07 12.15
N SER A 109 8.89 1.89 12.26
CA SER A 109 9.74 1.75 11.09
C SER A 109 9.43 0.43 10.37
N GLU A 110 9.35 0.47 9.05
CA GLU A 110 8.90 -0.63 8.21
C GLU A 110 10.02 -1.10 7.28
N LEU A 111 9.90 -2.35 6.79
CA LEU A 111 10.76 -2.84 5.73
C LEU A 111 10.47 -2.04 4.46
N LEU A 112 11.48 -1.36 3.90
CA LEU A 112 11.35 -0.66 2.62
C LEU A 112 11.97 -1.52 1.52
N VAL A 113 11.19 -1.83 0.49
CA VAL A 113 11.65 -2.59 -0.68
C VAL A 113 11.37 -1.81 -1.94
N ARG A 114 12.38 -1.71 -2.81
CA ARG A 114 12.22 -1.30 -4.20
C ARG A 114 11.78 -2.53 -5.00
N HIS A 115 10.48 -2.69 -5.19
CA HIS A 115 9.91 -3.90 -5.81
C HIS A 115 9.85 -3.77 -7.34
N GLU A 116 9.91 -4.90 -8.03
CA GLU A 116 9.64 -4.99 -9.47
C GLU A 116 8.19 -4.57 -9.79
N PRO A 117 7.89 -4.19 -11.04
CA PRO A 117 6.52 -4.03 -11.51
C PRO A 117 5.57 -5.17 -11.10
N ILE A 118 4.35 -4.83 -10.69
CA ILE A 118 3.27 -5.78 -10.34
C ILE A 118 2.10 -5.55 -11.32
N PRO A 119 2.11 -6.12 -12.54
CA PRO A 119 1.14 -5.78 -13.59
C PRO A 119 -0.30 -6.15 -13.26
N ASP A 120 -0.49 -7.14 -12.39
CA ASP A 120 -1.77 -7.70 -11.99
C ASP A 120 -2.30 -7.10 -10.68
N TYR A 121 -1.64 -6.08 -10.13
CA TYR A 121 -2.10 -5.41 -8.92
C TYR A 121 -3.51 -4.86 -9.09
N ARG A 122 -4.40 -5.22 -8.16
CA ARG A 122 -5.80 -4.82 -8.15
C ARG A 122 -6.04 -3.68 -7.18
N ASN A 123 -6.98 -2.79 -7.50
CA ASN A 123 -7.46 -1.76 -6.58
C ASN A 123 -8.58 -2.32 -5.65
N ARG A 124 -9.14 -1.49 -4.76
CA ARG A 124 -10.23 -1.86 -3.85
C ARG A 124 -11.45 -2.49 -4.54
N ASP A 125 -11.76 -2.07 -5.76
CA ASP A 125 -12.91 -2.56 -6.54
C ASP A 125 -12.60 -3.87 -7.28
N GLY A 126 -11.35 -4.35 -7.20
CA GLY A 126 -10.89 -5.58 -7.85
C GLY A 126 -10.44 -5.38 -9.29
N LYS A 127 -10.46 -4.12 -9.77
CA LYS A 127 -9.97 -3.73 -11.09
C LYS A 127 -8.44 -3.80 -11.08
N VAL A 128 -7.87 -4.48 -12.08
CA VAL A 128 -6.43 -4.50 -12.31
C VAL A 128 -5.99 -3.11 -12.76
N ILE A 129 -5.13 -2.49 -11.96
CA ILE A 129 -4.52 -1.19 -12.25
C ILE A 129 -3.02 -1.30 -12.48
N GLY A 130 -2.43 -2.44 -12.11
CA GLY A 130 -0.98 -2.62 -12.06
C GLY A 130 -0.33 -1.73 -11.00
N MET A 131 0.95 -1.96 -10.75
CA MET A 131 1.77 -1.12 -9.90
C MET A 131 3.16 -1.00 -10.52
N ALA A 132 3.56 0.23 -10.82
CA ALA A 132 4.91 0.53 -11.26
C ALA A 132 5.94 0.15 -10.20
N GLU A 133 7.16 -0.09 -10.64
CA GLU A 133 8.29 -0.24 -9.74
C GLU A 133 8.44 1.02 -8.86
N MET A 134 8.47 0.84 -7.54
CA MET A 134 8.67 1.92 -6.59
C MET A 134 9.28 1.40 -5.29
N VAL A 135 9.76 2.33 -4.45
CA VAL A 135 10.13 2.03 -3.06
C VAL A 135 8.87 2.21 -2.22
N MET A 136 8.41 1.15 -1.58
CA MET A 136 7.25 1.21 -0.69
C MET A 136 7.51 0.48 0.63
N PRO A 137 6.81 0.86 1.70
CA PRO A 137 6.81 0.09 2.93
C PRO A 137 6.05 -1.23 2.79
N PHE A 138 6.58 -2.25 3.45
CA PHE A 138 6.03 -3.58 3.53
C PHE A 138 5.99 -4.02 5.01
N PRO A 139 4.89 -3.77 5.73
CA PRO A 139 4.72 -4.25 7.11
C PRO A 139 4.84 -5.77 7.15
N LEU A 140 5.52 -6.30 8.17
CA LEU A 140 5.67 -7.75 8.34
C LEU A 140 4.47 -8.32 9.07
N ALA A 141 3.98 -9.48 8.63
CA ALA A 141 3.07 -10.29 9.44
C ALA A 141 3.82 -10.87 10.65
N GLU A 142 3.04 -11.28 11.66
CA GLU A 142 3.59 -11.97 12.84
C GLU A 142 4.36 -13.23 12.43
N GLY A 143 5.53 -13.44 13.03
CA GLY A 143 6.37 -14.62 12.80
C GLY A 143 7.26 -14.56 11.55
N VAL A 144 7.16 -13.52 10.71
CA VAL A 144 8.06 -13.38 9.55
C VAL A 144 9.43 -12.87 10.00
N SER A 145 10.45 -13.71 9.84
CA SER A 145 11.84 -13.36 10.20
C SER A 145 12.56 -12.64 9.05
N LEU A 146 13.44 -11.69 9.42
CA LEU A 146 14.39 -11.01 8.53
C LEU A 146 15.82 -11.51 8.71
N ASP A 147 16.02 -12.65 9.37
CA ASP A 147 17.36 -13.17 9.67
C ASP A 147 18.18 -13.37 8.40
N GLY A 148 19.39 -12.79 8.38
CA GLY A 148 20.30 -12.87 7.24
C GLY A 148 19.96 -11.93 6.08
N ILE A 149 18.86 -11.19 6.14
CA ILE A 149 18.51 -10.13 5.18
C ILE A 149 19.16 -8.81 5.59
N ARG A 150 19.74 -8.11 4.62
CA ARG A 150 20.45 -6.84 4.80
C ARG A 150 19.99 -5.83 3.75
N VAL A 151 20.21 -4.55 4.04
CA VAL A 151 20.06 -3.50 3.03
C VAL A 151 20.95 -3.82 1.82
N GLY A 152 20.37 -3.70 0.62
CA GLY A 152 21.00 -4.08 -0.65
C GLY A 152 20.79 -5.52 -1.08
N ASP A 153 20.20 -6.38 -0.24
CA ASP A 153 19.86 -7.75 -0.65
C ASP A 153 18.70 -7.77 -1.63
N LYS A 154 18.76 -8.70 -2.58
CA LYS A 154 17.65 -9.05 -3.46
C LYS A 154 16.76 -10.04 -2.73
N VAL A 155 15.46 -9.81 -2.73
CA VAL A 155 14.49 -10.65 -2.02
C VAL A 155 13.32 -11.00 -2.92
N GLU A 156 12.68 -12.13 -2.65
CA GLU A 156 11.33 -12.45 -3.09
C GLU A 156 10.43 -12.39 -1.86
N LEU A 157 9.31 -11.68 -1.97
CA LEU A 157 8.36 -11.49 -0.91
C LEU A 157 6.96 -11.89 -1.38
N ALA A 158 6.25 -12.61 -0.52
CA ALA A 158 4.81 -12.83 -0.65
C ALA A 158 4.10 -11.86 0.30
N PHE A 159 3.12 -11.14 -0.22
CA PHE A 159 2.33 -10.22 0.59
C PHE A 159 0.84 -10.31 0.27
N GLU A 160 0.05 -9.93 1.25
CA GLU A 160 -1.40 -9.90 1.18
C GLU A 160 -1.91 -8.47 1.32
N VAL A 161 -2.99 -8.15 0.60
CA VAL A 161 -3.73 -6.89 0.73
C VAL A 161 -5.19 -7.21 1.06
N SER A 162 -5.60 -6.92 2.29
CA SER A 162 -7.00 -6.96 2.70
C SER A 162 -7.62 -5.58 2.49
N TRP A 163 -8.74 -5.49 1.76
CA TRP A 163 -9.32 -4.20 1.36
C TRP A 163 -10.45 -3.68 2.27
N ARG A 164 -10.92 -4.52 3.18
CA ARG A 164 -12.05 -4.24 4.07
C ARG A 164 -11.76 -4.83 5.46
N PRO A 165 -12.25 -4.20 6.54
CA PRO A 165 -12.95 -2.91 6.59
C PRO A 165 -12.01 -1.70 6.36
N ARG A 166 -10.70 -1.89 6.55
CA ARG A 166 -9.63 -0.93 6.22
C ARG A 166 -8.60 -1.62 5.34
N ILE A 167 -7.82 -0.84 4.59
CA ILE A 167 -6.73 -1.38 3.79
C ILE A 167 -5.64 -1.86 4.75
N ASP A 168 -5.17 -3.08 4.54
CA ASP A 168 -4.20 -3.72 5.39
C ASP A 168 -3.25 -4.56 4.53
N LEU A 169 -1.97 -4.19 4.53
CA LEU A 169 -0.92 -4.79 3.72
C LEU A 169 0.08 -5.45 4.65
N ARG A 170 0.42 -6.71 4.37
CA ARG A 170 1.36 -7.48 5.20
C ARG A 170 2.13 -8.50 4.38
N VAL A 171 3.45 -8.55 4.62
CA VAL A 171 4.33 -9.60 4.09
C VAL A 171 4.13 -10.87 4.90
N THR A 172 3.77 -11.95 4.24
CA THR A 172 3.54 -13.27 4.85
C THR A 172 4.72 -14.23 4.67
N ALA A 173 5.58 -13.97 3.68
CA ALA A 173 6.83 -14.68 3.52
C ALA A 173 7.88 -13.77 2.85
N ILE A 174 9.14 -13.94 3.23
CA ILE A 174 10.26 -13.29 2.58
C ILE A 174 11.44 -14.25 2.52
N ARG A 175 12.13 -14.26 1.39
CA ARG A 175 13.37 -15.01 1.23
C ARG A 175 14.41 -14.21 0.47
N LYS A 176 15.67 -14.38 0.86
CA LYS A 176 16.81 -13.84 0.13
C LYS A 176 16.99 -14.58 -1.19
N LEU A 177 17.25 -13.81 -2.25
CA LEU A 177 17.61 -14.31 -3.57
C LEU A 177 19.13 -14.29 -3.75
N SER A 178 19.60 -14.98 -4.80
CA SER A 178 21.01 -14.94 -5.19
C SER A 178 21.44 -13.50 -5.54
N PRO A 179 22.66 -13.07 -5.20
CA PRO A 179 23.18 -11.78 -5.65
C PRO A 179 23.21 -11.65 -7.17
N GLU A 180 23.31 -12.77 -7.91
CA GLU A 180 23.30 -12.79 -9.38
C GLU A 180 21.90 -12.66 -10.00
N THR A 181 20.84 -12.67 -9.19
CA THR A 181 19.47 -12.53 -9.70
C THR A 181 19.30 -11.17 -10.37
N VAL A 182 18.97 -11.14 -11.66
CA VAL A 182 18.66 -9.89 -12.36
C VAL A 182 17.26 -9.43 -11.98
N LEU A 183 17.15 -8.21 -11.44
CA LEU A 183 15.86 -7.57 -11.16
C LEU A 183 15.48 -6.64 -12.33
N ARG A 184 14.19 -6.59 -12.63
CA ARG A 184 13.56 -5.71 -13.62
C ARG A 184 13.22 -4.37 -12.97
N LEU A 185 14.27 -3.65 -12.59
CA LEU A 185 14.19 -2.28 -12.08
C LEU A 185 14.45 -1.30 -13.24
N GLY A 186 13.70 -0.21 -13.30
CA GLY A 186 13.76 0.86 -14.28
C GLY A 186 12.79 0.70 -15.46
N LEU A 187 11.92 -0.32 -15.46
CA LEU A 187 10.99 -0.54 -16.57
C LEU A 187 9.63 0.12 -16.30
N PRO A 188 9.10 0.93 -17.24
CA PRO A 188 7.73 1.41 -17.12
C PRO A 188 6.77 0.22 -17.12
N VAL A 189 5.77 0.25 -16.22
CA VAL A 189 4.61 -0.65 -16.36
C VAL A 189 3.85 -0.21 -17.59
N VAL A 190 3.75 -1.11 -18.57
CA VAL A 190 2.70 -1.01 -19.58
C VAL A 190 1.47 -1.67 -18.97
N PRO A 191 0.45 -0.91 -18.54
CA PRO A 191 -0.76 -1.52 -17.99
C PRO A 191 -1.40 -2.43 -19.05
N PRO A 192 -2.00 -3.58 -18.65
CA PRO A 192 -2.63 -4.50 -19.58
C PRO A 192 -3.86 -3.89 -20.29
N HIS A 193 -4.41 -2.81 -19.74
CA HIS A 193 -5.34 -1.94 -20.45
C HIS A 193 -4.51 -0.86 -21.13
N GLY A 194 -4.44 -0.95 -22.46
CA GLY A 194 -3.57 -0.14 -23.30
C GLY A 194 -3.66 1.35 -23.01
N ASN A 195 -2.69 2.08 -23.53
CA ASN A 195 -2.47 3.51 -23.39
C ASN A 195 -3.63 4.38 -23.94
N GLU A 196 -4.88 4.11 -23.56
CA GLU A 196 -5.91 5.13 -23.64
C GLU A 196 -5.45 6.20 -22.65
N PRO A 197 -5.01 7.39 -23.13
CA PRO A 197 -4.81 8.51 -22.22
C PRO A 197 -6.09 8.65 -21.39
N PRO A 198 -6.01 9.10 -20.12
CA PRO A 198 -7.21 9.39 -19.37
C PRO A 198 -8.08 10.25 -20.28
N GLY A 199 -9.23 9.69 -20.70
CA GLY A 199 -10.19 10.45 -21.49
C GLY A 199 -10.41 11.78 -20.76
N PRO A 200 -10.60 12.89 -21.49
CA PRO A 200 -10.83 14.19 -20.85
C PRO A 200 -11.84 13.96 -19.72
N VAL A 201 -11.49 14.41 -18.52
CA VAL A 201 -12.38 14.37 -17.36
C VAL A 201 -13.61 15.23 -17.69
N SER A 202 -14.58 14.63 -18.39
CA SER A 202 -15.86 15.22 -18.73
C SER A 202 -16.61 15.41 -17.43
N GLY A 203 -16.40 16.56 -16.76
CA GLY A 203 -17.01 16.80 -15.47
C GLY A 203 -16.57 18.05 -14.71
N VAL A 204 -15.56 18.81 -15.14
CA VAL A 204 -15.37 20.17 -14.60
C VAL A 204 -16.07 21.15 -15.53
N PRO A 205 -17.28 21.63 -15.22
CA PRO A 205 -17.86 22.75 -15.94
C PRO A 205 -16.90 23.93 -15.83
N ALA A 206 -16.47 24.46 -16.97
CA ALA A 206 -15.52 25.57 -17.07
C ALA A 206 -16.13 26.94 -16.74
N ASP A 207 -17.25 26.99 -16.02
CA ASP A 207 -18.02 28.21 -15.79
C ASP A 207 -18.18 28.49 -14.29
N GLU A 208 -17.15 29.09 -13.68
CA GLU A 208 -17.38 30.09 -12.65
C GLU A 208 -16.16 31.01 -12.57
N ALA A 209 -16.06 31.94 -13.52
CA ALA A 209 -15.20 33.09 -13.38
C ALA A 209 -15.68 33.93 -12.17
N PRO A 210 -14.81 34.33 -11.23
CA PRO A 210 -15.22 35.24 -10.18
C PRO A 210 -15.55 36.60 -10.81
N ALA A 211 -16.82 36.98 -10.72
CA ALA A 211 -17.26 38.32 -11.03
C ALA A 211 -16.46 39.32 -10.20
N SER A 212 -15.62 40.09 -10.89
CA SER A 212 -14.90 41.23 -10.36
C SER A 212 -15.93 42.27 -9.90
N ALA A 213 -16.17 42.34 -8.59
CA ALA A 213 -16.94 43.41 -7.99
C ALA A 213 -16.06 44.67 -7.91
N ALA A 214 -16.13 45.47 -8.98
CA ALA A 214 -15.71 46.85 -8.97
C ALA A 214 -16.79 47.71 -8.29
N GLY A 215 -16.39 48.46 -7.26
CA GLY A 215 -16.88 49.83 -7.03
C GLY A 215 -18.00 50.04 -6.01
N SER A 216 -17.69 50.82 -4.96
CA SER A 216 -18.39 52.05 -4.52
C SER A 216 -17.64 52.59 -3.29
N ARG A 217 -16.86 53.66 -3.48
CA ARG A 217 -17.11 55.05 -3.02
C ARG A 217 -16.87 55.28 -1.54
#